data_AF-A0A1A9UYD9-F1
#
_entry.id   AF-A0A1A9UYD9-F1
#
_cell.length_a   1.000
_cell.length_b   1.000
_cell.length_c   1.000
_cell.angle_alpha   90.00
_cell.angle_beta   90.00
_cell.angle_gamma   90.00
#
_symmetry.space_group_name_H-M   'P 1'
#
loop_
_entity.id
_entity.type
_entity.pdbx_description
1 polymer ?
#
loop_
_entity_poly.entity_id
_entity_poly.type
_entity_poly.pdbx_seq_one_letter_code
_entity_poly.pdbx_strand_id
1 'polypeptide(L)'
;MDTECPIEYVEESQKDVSIDSLYTDFFPYNISKDPKSYDHAFDKRSHLLREQLDAKLQEPTVEEAAKSGKSGIELQLEKSDTRLEDLLSFGNELVNNIKIYNEKQEVIQNQSKTARLGDLQAALNQEAEESLKNFNKISDKWGMIMQHKEPMVVNEQLERQKEAIFQLFNSKDEMIARCQKELKRVNEKYLADQTKQSADVYFLIERIDNQIELMKRAYKENIYELQNTIDNEREKFQNKSNQKWSDLYFALTVKENEKQETVKQKQQFYANKLENIIAKQEEITRTTKVRLEKDAELMELEIRKTRANVLLNSEKIDYNYQVLQKRNEENVIINNQQKRRVAKLNENIVAMKRRLIQLKRNNKQIMSHLSEDIHKLHGNINDMHSKAENFRRANVKKFHKIWDINFKEVKEYFASIMEIDRILYEQQLIREWERPDIDLDKLELIKVVKRC
;
A
#
# COMPACT_ATOMS: atom_id res chain seq x y z
N MET A 1 -89.82 -21.40 82.88
CA MET A 1 -88.40 -21.08 82.79
C MET A 1 -87.68 -21.79 83.91
N ASP A 2 -87.08 -22.96 83.76
CA ASP A 2 -87.16 -24.00 82.75
C ASP A 2 -86.89 -25.32 83.48
N THR A 3 -87.55 -26.35 82.97
CA THR A 3 -87.63 -27.73 83.41
C THR A 3 -86.29 -28.40 83.73
N GLU A 4 -86.15 -28.85 84.97
CA GLU A 4 -85.29 -29.99 85.33
C GLU A 4 -85.96 -31.27 84.80
N CYS A 5 -85.32 -31.95 83.84
CA CYS A 5 -85.72 -33.28 83.39
C CYS A 5 -84.96 -34.36 84.19
N PRO A 6 -85.62 -35.45 84.61
CA PRO A 6 -85.01 -36.49 85.43
C PRO A 6 -84.12 -37.45 84.64
N ILE A 7 -83.14 -37.99 85.34
CA ILE A 7 -82.27 -39.10 84.97
C ILE A 7 -83.12 -40.39 84.95
N GLU A 8 -83.33 -40.99 83.79
CA GLU A 8 -83.78 -42.38 83.64
C GLU A 8 -82.58 -43.25 83.23
N TYR A 9 -82.19 -44.14 84.14
CA TYR A 9 -81.33 -45.28 83.87
C TYR A 9 -82.10 -46.27 82.99
N VAL A 10 -81.71 -46.38 81.72
CA VAL A 10 -82.19 -47.44 80.82
C VAL A 10 -81.19 -48.59 80.89
N GLU A 11 -81.67 -49.72 81.41
CA GLU A 11 -80.98 -51.00 81.45
C GLU A 11 -80.47 -51.43 80.06
N GLU A 12 -79.22 -51.87 80.03
CA GLU A 12 -78.56 -52.48 78.88
C GLU A 12 -79.33 -53.72 78.41
N SER A 13 -80.18 -53.52 77.40
CA SER A 13 -80.61 -54.62 76.55
C SER A 13 -79.43 -54.99 75.65
N GLN A 14 -78.87 -56.17 75.91
CA GLN A 14 -77.91 -56.85 75.03
C GLN A 14 -78.45 -56.85 73.60
N LYS A 15 -77.97 -55.91 72.78
CA LYS A 15 -78.04 -56.03 71.33
C LYS A 15 -77.16 -57.21 70.97
N ASP A 16 -77.76 -58.29 70.49
CA ASP A 16 -77.06 -59.27 69.66
C ASP A 16 -76.43 -58.50 68.50
N VAL A 17 -75.17 -58.12 68.67
CA VAL A 17 -74.37 -57.52 67.62
C VAL A 17 -74.18 -58.61 66.57
N SER A 18 -74.92 -58.48 65.47
CA SER A 18 -74.72 -59.28 64.27
C SER A 18 -73.24 -59.24 63.93
N ILE A 19 -72.62 -60.42 63.95
CA ILE A 19 -71.19 -60.69 63.71
C ILE A 19 -70.71 -60.16 62.34
N ASP A 20 -71.61 -59.69 61.48
CA ASP A 20 -71.30 -59.02 60.23
C ASP A 20 -70.93 -57.53 60.35
N SER A 21 -71.15 -56.92 61.52
CA SER A 21 -70.96 -55.48 61.75
C SER A 21 -69.65 -55.12 62.46
N LEU A 22 -68.82 -56.10 62.83
CA LEU A 22 -67.59 -55.84 63.58
C LEU A 22 -66.37 -56.29 62.79
N TYR A 23 -65.44 -55.35 62.64
CA TYR A 23 -64.15 -55.45 61.97
C TYR A 23 -64.14 -55.41 60.44
N THR A 24 -64.50 -54.25 59.89
CA THR A 24 -63.67 -53.71 58.79
C THR A 24 -63.36 -52.26 59.13
N ASP A 25 -62.29 -52.05 59.89
CA ASP A 25 -61.70 -50.72 60.06
C ASP A 25 -61.20 -50.27 58.68
N PHE A 26 -62.02 -49.51 57.98
CA PHE A 26 -61.57 -48.75 56.84
C PHE A 26 -60.93 -47.46 57.37
N PHE A 27 -59.60 -47.41 57.30
CA PHE A 27 -58.85 -46.26 57.78
C PHE A 27 -58.81 -45.17 56.71
N PRO A 28 -59.11 -43.91 57.08
CA PRO A 28 -58.79 -42.78 56.23
C PRO A 28 -57.26 -42.74 56.12
N TYR A 29 -56.75 -42.73 54.89
CA TYR A 29 -55.38 -42.35 54.58
C TYR A 29 -55.21 -40.89 54.99
N ASN A 30 -55.03 -40.62 56.28
CA ASN A 30 -54.53 -39.33 56.70
C ASN A 30 -53.04 -39.37 56.37
N ILE A 31 -52.61 -38.51 55.45
CA ILE A 31 -51.20 -38.21 55.23
C ILE A 31 -50.74 -37.43 56.48
N SER A 32 -50.72 -38.11 57.64
CA SER A 32 -50.11 -37.61 58.85
C SER A 32 -48.60 -37.72 58.68
N LYS A 33 -47.88 -36.69 59.13
CA LYS A 33 -46.44 -36.51 58.97
C LYS A 33 -45.60 -37.47 59.83
N ASP A 34 -46.20 -38.43 60.53
CA ASP A 34 -45.52 -39.28 61.51
C ASP A 34 -45.30 -40.72 61.01
N PRO A 35 -44.04 -41.18 60.82
CA PRO A 35 -43.72 -42.45 60.14
C PRO A 35 -43.92 -43.73 60.97
N LYS A 36 -44.45 -43.68 62.20
CA LYS A 36 -44.28 -44.78 63.18
C LYS A 36 -45.53 -45.52 63.63
N SER A 37 -46.67 -45.37 62.94
CA SER A 37 -47.92 -46.05 63.35
C SER A 37 -48.65 -46.65 62.15
N TYR A 38 -48.12 -47.74 61.58
CA TYR A 38 -48.76 -48.41 60.43
C TYR A 38 -48.66 -49.94 60.57
N ASP A 39 -49.78 -50.59 60.90
CA ASP A 39 -49.84 -52.04 61.11
C ASP A 39 -50.63 -52.81 60.05
N HIS A 40 -50.80 -52.25 58.85
CA HIS A 40 -51.52 -52.89 57.74
C HIS A 40 -50.61 -53.27 56.55
N ALA A 41 -50.83 -54.47 55.98
CA ALA A 41 -49.93 -55.07 54.97
C ALA A 41 -49.81 -54.29 53.65
N PHE A 42 -50.87 -53.59 53.22
CA PHE A 42 -50.84 -52.76 52.01
C PHE A 42 -50.01 -51.49 52.18
N ASP A 43 -49.96 -50.95 53.39
CA ASP A 43 -49.24 -49.72 53.71
C ASP A 43 -47.72 -49.97 53.81
N LYS A 44 -47.34 -51.14 54.34
CA LYS A 44 -45.94 -51.62 54.31
C LYS A 44 -45.42 -51.77 52.88
N ARG A 45 -46.23 -52.28 51.95
CA ARG A 45 -45.85 -52.42 50.54
C ARG A 45 -45.67 -51.05 49.87
N SER A 46 -46.59 -50.10 50.06
CA SER A 46 -46.45 -48.75 49.51
C SER A 46 -45.28 -47.97 50.12
N HIS A 47 -44.99 -48.16 51.41
CA HIS A 47 -43.86 -47.52 52.08
C HIS A 47 -42.53 -48.08 51.57
N LEU A 48 -42.42 -49.40 51.39
CA LEU A 48 -41.25 -50.03 50.78
C LEU A 48 -41.04 -49.57 49.33
N LEU A 49 -42.10 -49.44 48.54
CA LEU A 49 -42.03 -48.90 47.19
C LEU A 49 -41.60 -47.44 47.18
N ARG A 50 -42.08 -46.65 48.14
CA ARG A 50 -41.66 -45.26 48.31
C ARG A 50 -40.19 -45.14 48.70
N GLU A 51 -39.72 -45.97 49.62
CA GLU A 51 -38.30 -46.06 49.97
C GLU A 51 -37.45 -46.52 48.79
N GLN A 52 -37.95 -47.46 47.97
CA GLN A 52 -37.28 -47.90 46.75
C GLN A 52 -37.22 -46.79 45.69
N LEU A 53 -38.26 -45.96 45.57
CA LEU A 53 -38.25 -44.79 44.69
C LEU A 53 -37.33 -43.71 45.21
N ASP A 54 -37.39 -43.39 46.49
CA ASP A 54 -36.51 -42.40 47.10
C ASP A 54 -35.03 -42.85 47.01
N ALA A 55 -34.75 -44.16 47.10
CA ALA A 55 -33.42 -44.73 46.87
C ALA A 55 -32.99 -44.72 45.40
N LYS A 56 -33.93 -44.84 44.44
CA LYS A 56 -33.66 -44.73 43.00
C LYS A 56 -33.56 -43.27 42.51
N LEU A 57 -34.24 -42.35 43.19
CA LEU A 57 -34.21 -40.91 42.97
C LEU A 57 -32.95 -40.27 43.57
N GLN A 58 -32.26 -40.97 44.48
CA GLN A 58 -30.90 -40.58 44.90
C GLN A 58 -29.93 -40.75 43.74
N GLU A 59 -29.18 -39.69 43.48
CA GLU A 59 -28.34 -39.54 42.29
C GLU A 59 -27.44 -40.77 42.04
N PRO A 60 -27.52 -41.40 40.86
CA PRO A 60 -26.46 -42.28 40.43
C PRO A 60 -25.20 -41.44 40.21
N THR A 61 -24.09 -41.90 40.78
CA THR A 61 -22.77 -41.27 40.71
C THR A 61 -22.39 -40.89 39.27
N VAL A 62 -21.73 -39.73 39.15
CA VAL A 62 -21.24 -39.03 37.94
C VAL A 62 -20.51 -39.93 36.90
N GLU A 63 -20.15 -41.16 37.25
CA GLU A 63 -19.33 -42.08 36.46
C GLU A 63 -20.04 -42.81 35.30
N GLU A 64 -21.38 -42.93 35.30
CA GLU A 64 -22.10 -43.59 34.19
C GLU A 64 -22.37 -42.64 33.00
N ALA A 65 -22.42 -41.34 33.26
CA ALA A 65 -22.66 -40.29 32.27
C ALA A 65 -21.51 -40.12 31.25
N ALA A 66 -20.28 -40.48 31.62
CA ALA A 66 -19.09 -40.26 30.80
C ALA A 66 -18.85 -41.33 29.73
N LYS A 67 -19.55 -42.47 29.78
CA LYS A 67 -19.28 -43.64 28.92
C LYS A 67 -20.14 -43.73 27.64
N SER A 68 -21.20 -42.94 27.50
CA SER A 68 -22.19 -43.13 26.42
C SER A 68 -22.00 -42.26 25.16
N GLY A 69 -21.15 -41.22 25.20
CA GLY A 69 -20.95 -40.31 24.06
C GLY A 69 -22.18 -39.47 23.67
N LYS A 70 -23.26 -39.54 24.44
CA LYS A 70 -24.51 -38.79 24.25
C LYS A 70 -24.32 -37.31 24.64
N SER A 71 -25.11 -36.41 24.04
CA SER A 71 -25.12 -34.99 24.43
C SER A 71 -25.61 -34.85 25.88
N GLY A 72 -25.20 -33.79 26.58
CA GLY A 72 -25.70 -33.51 27.92
C GLY A 72 -27.22 -33.37 27.98
N ILE A 73 -27.83 -32.78 26.94
CA ILE A 73 -29.30 -32.72 26.77
C ILE A 73 -29.91 -34.13 26.66
N GLU A 74 -29.29 -35.03 25.88
CA GLU A 74 -29.81 -36.38 25.64
C GLU A 74 -29.73 -37.23 26.91
N LEU A 75 -28.64 -37.10 27.67
CA LEU A 75 -28.49 -37.73 28.98
C LEU A 75 -29.55 -37.22 29.97
N GLN A 76 -29.82 -35.91 29.97
CA GLN A 76 -30.82 -35.31 30.85
C GLN A 76 -32.23 -35.74 30.47
N LEU A 77 -32.53 -35.88 29.17
CA LEU A 77 -33.81 -36.42 28.70
C LEU A 77 -34.04 -37.85 29.18
N GLU A 78 -33.06 -38.74 28.99
CA GLU A 78 -33.15 -40.15 29.42
C GLU A 78 -33.34 -40.28 30.94
N LYS A 79 -32.64 -39.44 31.73
CA LYS A 79 -32.85 -39.34 33.18
C LYS A 79 -34.25 -38.84 33.53
N SER A 80 -34.75 -37.82 32.84
CA SER A 80 -36.08 -37.28 33.10
C SER A 80 -37.18 -38.29 32.76
N ASP A 81 -37.00 -39.07 31.71
CA ASP A 81 -37.98 -40.04 31.23
C ASP A 81 -38.08 -41.21 32.21
N THR A 82 -36.94 -41.80 32.58
CA THR A 82 -36.89 -42.87 33.61
C THR A 82 -37.47 -42.42 34.95
N ARG A 83 -37.17 -41.20 35.40
CA ARG A 83 -37.74 -40.62 36.62
C ARG A 83 -39.27 -40.47 36.54
N LEU A 84 -39.80 -40.06 35.40
CA LEU A 84 -41.23 -39.91 35.18
C LEU A 84 -41.93 -41.27 35.07
N GLU A 85 -41.34 -42.25 34.38
CA GLU A 85 -41.87 -43.61 34.30
C GLU A 85 -41.96 -44.27 35.68
N ASP A 86 -40.91 -44.16 36.49
CA ASP A 86 -40.88 -44.68 37.86
C ASP A 86 -41.99 -44.02 38.71
N LEU A 87 -42.14 -42.70 38.64
CA LEU A 87 -43.19 -41.99 39.38
C LEU A 87 -44.60 -42.30 38.86
N LEU A 88 -44.77 -42.59 37.56
CA LEU A 88 -46.03 -43.03 36.95
C LEU A 88 -46.41 -44.43 37.43
N SER A 89 -45.44 -45.35 37.42
CA SER A 89 -45.62 -46.72 37.89
C SER A 89 -46.06 -46.76 39.36
N PHE A 90 -45.40 -45.96 40.20
CA PHE A 90 -45.76 -45.80 41.61
C PHE A 90 -47.16 -45.23 41.81
N GLY A 91 -47.48 -44.15 41.08
CA GLY A 91 -48.81 -43.54 41.13
C GLY A 91 -49.92 -44.53 40.77
N ASN A 92 -49.70 -45.31 39.72
CA ASN A 92 -50.64 -46.35 39.29
C ASN A 92 -50.79 -47.44 40.34
N GLU A 93 -49.71 -47.90 40.97
CA GLU A 93 -49.80 -48.89 42.06
C GLU A 93 -50.57 -48.34 43.26
N LEU A 94 -50.32 -47.08 43.64
CA LEU A 94 -51.04 -46.41 44.73
C LEU A 94 -52.56 -46.37 44.45
N VAL A 95 -52.98 -45.97 43.25
CA VAL A 95 -54.41 -45.94 42.86
C VAL A 95 -54.99 -47.35 42.77
N ASN A 96 -54.25 -48.30 42.21
CA ASN A 96 -54.68 -49.69 42.05
C ASN A 96 -54.87 -50.42 43.39
N ASN A 97 -54.15 -50.02 44.45
CA ASN A 97 -54.30 -50.60 45.78
C ASN A 97 -55.72 -50.42 46.35
N ILE A 98 -56.36 -49.26 46.12
CA ILE A 98 -57.75 -49.02 46.56
C ILE A 98 -58.71 -49.93 45.81
N LYS A 99 -58.50 -50.06 44.49
CA LYS A 99 -59.31 -50.93 43.63
C LYS A 99 -59.23 -52.40 44.07
N ILE A 100 -58.01 -52.92 44.24
CA ILE A 100 -57.79 -54.31 44.69
C ILE A 100 -58.41 -54.55 46.07
N TYR A 101 -58.32 -53.58 46.97
CA TYR A 101 -58.96 -53.68 48.29
C TYR A 101 -60.48 -53.77 48.18
N ASN A 102 -61.10 -52.91 47.37
CA ASN A 102 -62.55 -52.93 47.14
C ASN A 102 -63.02 -54.22 46.48
N GLU A 103 -62.31 -54.71 45.46
CA GLU A 103 -62.59 -56.00 44.83
C GLU A 103 -62.52 -57.15 45.84
N LYS A 104 -61.51 -57.15 46.73
CA LYS A 104 -61.39 -58.16 47.80
C LYS A 104 -62.56 -58.09 48.78
N GLN A 105 -62.95 -56.89 49.19
CA GLN A 105 -64.08 -56.68 50.10
C GLN A 105 -65.40 -57.13 49.46
N GLU A 106 -65.64 -56.78 48.19
CA GLU A 106 -66.82 -57.18 47.43
C GLU A 106 -66.94 -58.71 47.33
N VAL A 107 -65.83 -59.40 47.06
CA VAL A 107 -65.79 -60.88 47.03
C VAL A 107 -66.22 -61.46 48.39
N ILE A 108 -65.68 -60.95 49.49
CA ILE A 108 -66.04 -61.40 50.86
C ILE A 108 -67.52 -61.13 51.15
N GLN A 109 -68.01 -59.93 50.78
CA GLN A 109 -69.41 -59.54 50.97
C GLN A 109 -70.37 -60.43 50.16
N ASN A 110 -70.03 -60.73 48.91
CA ASN A 110 -70.82 -61.60 48.05
C ASN A 110 -70.87 -63.04 48.58
N GLN A 111 -69.76 -63.56 49.13
CA GLN A 111 -69.74 -64.89 49.77
C GLN A 111 -70.68 -64.95 50.98
N SER A 112 -70.60 -63.97 51.90
CA SER A 112 -71.50 -63.89 53.07
C SER A 112 -72.97 -63.72 52.67
N LYS A 113 -73.26 -62.89 51.66
CA LYS A 113 -74.62 -62.70 51.12
C LYS A 113 -75.19 -64.00 50.57
N THR A 114 -74.42 -64.73 49.75
CA THR A 114 -74.86 -66.00 49.17
C THR A 114 -75.11 -67.06 50.24
N ALA A 115 -74.24 -67.15 51.26
CA ALA A 115 -74.43 -68.08 52.37
C ALA A 115 -75.75 -67.81 53.12
N ARG A 116 -76.01 -66.56 53.51
CA ARG A 116 -77.23 -66.19 54.25
C ARG A 116 -78.50 -66.31 53.42
N LEU A 117 -78.46 -65.99 52.13
CA LEU A 117 -79.58 -66.24 51.23
C LEU A 117 -79.85 -67.74 51.11
N GLY A 118 -78.81 -68.58 51.08
CA GLY A 118 -78.93 -70.03 51.14
C GLY A 118 -79.62 -70.51 52.43
N ASP A 119 -79.20 -69.99 53.58
CA ASP A 119 -79.80 -70.34 54.89
C ASP A 119 -81.27 -69.94 54.97
N LEU A 120 -81.61 -68.71 54.53
CA LEU A 120 -83.00 -68.24 54.51
C LEU A 120 -83.87 -69.06 53.55
N GLN A 121 -83.34 -69.41 52.37
CA GLN A 121 -84.04 -70.26 51.40
C GLN A 121 -84.29 -71.66 51.97
N ALA A 122 -83.31 -72.24 52.68
CA ALA A 122 -83.45 -73.53 53.34
C ALA A 122 -84.54 -73.49 54.43
N ALA A 123 -84.55 -72.46 55.28
CA ALA A 123 -85.57 -72.27 56.31
C ALA A 123 -86.97 -72.07 55.71
N LEU A 124 -87.09 -71.31 54.63
CA LEU A 124 -88.35 -71.10 53.92
C LEU A 124 -88.89 -72.41 53.32
N ASN A 125 -88.02 -73.20 52.70
CA ASN A 125 -88.39 -74.51 52.13
C ASN A 125 -88.84 -75.48 53.23
N GLN A 126 -88.13 -75.53 54.36
CA GLN A 126 -88.51 -76.37 55.51
C GLN A 126 -89.88 -75.97 56.06
N GLU A 127 -90.12 -74.68 56.28
CA GLU A 127 -91.43 -74.18 56.74
C GLU A 127 -92.53 -74.47 55.73
N ALA A 128 -92.26 -74.36 54.43
CA ALA A 128 -93.23 -74.70 53.39
C ALA A 128 -93.59 -76.19 53.42
N GLU A 129 -92.61 -77.08 53.60
CA GLU A 129 -92.84 -78.52 53.75
C GLU A 129 -93.62 -78.87 55.02
N GLU A 130 -93.25 -78.28 56.16
CA GLU A 130 -93.91 -78.49 57.45
C GLU A 130 -95.33 -77.92 57.45
N SER A 131 -95.52 -76.72 56.90
CA SER A 131 -96.82 -76.10 56.66
C SER A 131 -97.71 -76.98 55.77
N LEU A 132 -97.17 -77.56 54.69
CA LEU A 132 -97.92 -78.44 53.79
C LEU A 132 -98.32 -79.74 54.49
N LYS A 133 -97.40 -80.36 55.25
CA LYS A 133 -97.68 -81.56 56.06
C LYS A 133 -98.77 -81.29 57.09
N ASN A 134 -98.72 -80.16 57.79
CA ASN A 134 -99.70 -79.77 58.80
C ASN A 134 -101.06 -79.41 58.17
N PHE A 135 -101.06 -78.75 57.01
CA PHE A 135 -102.27 -78.46 56.24
C PHE A 135 -102.99 -79.74 55.79
N ASN A 136 -102.25 -80.71 55.25
CA ASN A 136 -102.83 -82.01 54.84
C ASN A 136 -103.45 -82.74 56.04
N LYS A 137 -102.76 -82.77 57.19
CA LYS A 137 -103.30 -83.35 58.44
C LYS A 137 -104.59 -82.66 58.93
N ILE A 138 -104.69 -81.34 58.77
CA ILE A 138 -105.91 -80.59 59.08
C ILE A 138 -107.02 -80.95 58.08
N SER A 139 -106.69 -80.99 56.78
CA SER A 139 -107.60 -81.35 55.68
C SER A 139 -108.23 -82.74 55.89
N ASP A 140 -107.42 -83.74 56.23
CA ASP A 140 -107.88 -85.12 56.47
C ASP A 140 -108.87 -85.22 57.65
N LYS A 141 -108.63 -84.43 58.72
CA LYS A 141 -109.50 -84.43 59.91
C LYS A 141 -110.87 -83.80 59.65
N TRP A 142 -111.01 -82.90 58.66
CA TRP A 142 -112.33 -82.41 58.25
C TRP A 142 -113.25 -83.52 57.72
N GLY A 143 -112.68 -84.50 57.02
CA GLY A 143 -113.42 -85.69 56.56
C GLY A 143 -113.94 -86.55 57.71
N MET A 144 -113.23 -86.58 58.84
CA MET A 144 -113.63 -87.31 60.04
C MET A 144 -114.69 -86.53 60.85
N ILE A 145 -114.55 -85.20 60.96
CA ILE A 145 -115.48 -84.33 61.71
C ILE A 145 -116.88 -84.37 61.09
N MET A 146 -116.99 -84.40 59.76
CA MET A 146 -118.28 -84.50 59.05
C MET A 146 -119.08 -85.78 59.32
N GLN A 147 -118.45 -86.83 59.87
CA GLN A 147 -119.11 -88.11 60.16
C GLN A 147 -119.75 -88.14 61.56
N HIS A 148 -119.39 -87.21 62.44
CA HIS A 148 -119.94 -87.15 63.80
C HIS A 148 -121.30 -86.44 63.83
N LYS A 149 -122.30 -87.06 64.49
CA LYS A 149 -123.68 -86.52 64.60
C LYS A 149 -123.96 -85.79 65.92
N GLU A 150 -123.02 -85.81 66.87
CA GLU A 150 -123.17 -85.20 68.19
C GLU A 150 -122.56 -83.78 68.23
N PRO A 151 -123.35 -82.72 68.47
CA PRO A 151 -122.87 -81.34 68.41
C PRO A 151 -121.73 -81.01 69.38
N MET A 152 -121.67 -81.67 70.55
CA MET A 152 -120.64 -81.41 71.56
C MET A 152 -119.26 -81.92 71.10
N VAL A 153 -119.22 -83.10 70.49
CA VAL A 153 -118.00 -83.71 69.93
C VAL A 153 -117.53 -82.95 68.70
N VAL A 154 -118.47 -82.50 67.85
CA VAL A 154 -118.16 -81.67 66.68
C VAL A 154 -117.53 -80.34 67.12
N ASN A 155 -118.06 -79.67 68.15
CA ASN A 155 -117.51 -78.41 68.65
C ASN A 155 -116.11 -78.57 69.25
N GLU A 156 -115.86 -79.64 70.02
CA GLU A 156 -114.52 -79.91 70.58
C GLU A 156 -113.49 -80.18 69.47
N GLN A 157 -113.84 -80.96 68.46
CA GLN A 157 -112.94 -81.21 67.32
C GLN A 157 -112.74 -79.94 66.48
N LEU A 158 -113.75 -79.08 66.37
CA LEU A 158 -113.65 -77.80 65.67
C LEU A 158 -112.72 -76.83 66.39
N GLU A 159 -112.79 -76.72 67.72
CA GLU A 159 -111.84 -75.92 68.50
C GLU A 159 -110.41 -76.48 68.42
N ARG A 160 -110.24 -77.82 68.38
CA ARG A 160 -108.92 -78.43 68.12
C ARG A 160 -108.39 -78.15 66.70
N GLN A 161 -109.24 -78.12 65.67
CA GLN A 161 -108.83 -77.73 64.32
C GLN A 161 -108.48 -76.25 64.25
N LYS A 162 -109.27 -75.41 64.89
CA LYS A 162 -109.05 -73.96 64.98
C LYS A 162 -107.71 -73.66 65.65
N GLU A 163 -107.39 -74.35 66.75
CA GLU A 163 -106.09 -74.27 67.42
C GLU A 163 -104.93 -74.70 66.49
N ALA A 164 -105.09 -75.80 65.74
CA ALA A 164 -104.09 -76.25 64.77
C ALA A 164 -103.89 -75.26 63.60
N ILE A 165 -104.96 -74.60 63.15
CA ILE A 165 -104.89 -73.53 62.14
C ILE A 165 -104.20 -72.30 62.71
N PHE A 166 -104.48 -71.91 63.96
CA PHE A 166 -103.78 -70.81 64.63
C PHE A 166 -102.29 -71.10 64.79
N GLN A 167 -101.90 -72.33 65.14
CA GLN A 167 -100.49 -72.72 65.19
C GLN A 167 -99.80 -72.63 63.83
N LEU A 168 -100.47 -73.03 62.75
CA LEU A 168 -99.96 -72.86 61.38
C LEU A 168 -99.81 -71.38 61.01
N PHE A 169 -100.77 -70.54 61.40
CA PHE A 169 -100.73 -69.10 61.14
C PHE A 169 -99.60 -68.44 61.93
N ASN A 170 -99.41 -68.80 63.20
CA ASN A 170 -98.30 -68.33 64.04
C ASN A 170 -96.94 -68.71 63.47
N SER A 171 -96.78 -69.94 62.97
CA SER A 171 -95.53 -70.40 62.31
C SER A 171 -95.21 -69.58 61.06
N LYS A 172 -96.24 -69.29 60.24
CA LYS A 172 -96.11 -68.42 59.06
C LYS A 172 -95.83 -66.97 59.43
N ASP A 173 -96.49 -66.43 60.44
CA ASP A 173 -96.25 -65.07 60.94
C ASP A 173 -94.84 -64.92 61.52
N GLU A 174 -94.32 -65.95 62.20
CA GLU A 174 -92.93 -66.00 62.66
C GLU A 174 -91.96 -66.02 61.47
N MET A 175 -92.22 -66.81 60.44
CA MET A 175 -91.42 -66.82 59.22
C MET A 175 -91.47 -65.47 58.48
N ILE A 176 -92.64 -64.85 58.40
CA ILE A 176 -92.81 -63.50 57.84
C ILE A 176 -91.99 -62.49 58.65
N ALA A 177 -92.02 -62.56 59.98
CA ALA A 177 -91.22 -61.70 60.85
C ALA A 177 -89.71 -61.88 60.63
N ARG A 178 -89.24 -63.12 60.46
CA ARG A 178 -87.84 -63.42 60.10
C ARG A 178 -87.46 -62.82 58.75
N CYS A 179 -88.30 -62.99 57.72
CA CYS A 179 -88.10 -62.39 56.40
C CYS A 179 -88.08 -60.86 56.46
N GLN A 180 -88.99 -60.24 57.21
CA GLN A 180 -89.04 -58.79 57.40
C GLN A 180 -87.80 -58.28 58.15
N LYS A 181 -87.30 -59.03 59.15
CA LYS A 181 -86.05 -58.71 59.87
C LYS A 181 -84.85 -58.77 58.94
N GLU A 182 -84.75 -59.81 58.11
CA GLU A 182 -83.68 -59.90 57.11
C GLU A 182 -83.78 -58.79 56.05
N LEU A 183 -84.98 -58.42 55.62
CA LEU A 183 -85.19 -57.31 54.68
C LEU A 183 -84.72 -55.98 55.28
N LYS A 184 -85.08 -55.69 56.53
CA LYS A 184 -84.62 -54.48 57.24
C LYS A 184 -83.09 -54.47 57.37
N ARG A 185 -82.50 -55.59 57.77
CA ARG A 185 -81.04 -55.74 57.88
C ARG A 185 -80.33 -55.51 56.55
N VAL A 186 -80.86 -56.07 55.45
CA VAL A 186 -80.30 -55.85 54.11
C VAL A 186 -80.42 -54.39 53.69
N ASN A 187 -81.52 -53.72 54.00
CA ASN A 187 -81.70 -52.30 53.69
C ASN A 187 -80.75 -51.39 54.51
N GLU A 188 -80.59 -51.65 55.81
CA GLU A 188 -79.62 -50.96 56.67
C GLU A 188 -78.19 -51.18 56.17
N LYS A 189 -77.84 -52.42 55.81
CA LYS A 189 -76.54 -52.75 55.21
C LYS A 189 -76.33 -52.03 53.88
N TYR A 190 -77.33 -51.97 53.00
CA TYR A 190 -77.23 -51.29 51.72
C TYR A 190 -76.94 -49.79 51.89
N LEU A 191 -77.62 -49.12 52.83
CA LEU A 191 -77.36 -47.72 53.14
C LEU A 191 -75.94 -47.50 53.69
N ALA A 192 -75.47 -48.39 54.56
CA ALA A 192 -74.10 -48.35 55.08
C ALA A 192 -73.04 -48.63 53.99
N ASP A 193 -73.29 -49.60 53.10
CA ASP A 193 -72.41 -49.89 51.98
C ASP A 193 -72.39 -48.73 50.97
N GLN A 194 -73.53 -48.06 50.74
CA GLN A 194 -73.61 -46.88 49.87
C GLN A 194 -72.81 -45.69 50.42
N THR A 195 -72.90 -45.40 51.73
CA THR A 195 -72.12 -44.32 52.34
C THR A 195 -70.63 -44.66 52.34
N LYS A 196 -70.26 -45.91 52.57
CA LYS A 196 -68.88 -46.40 52.47
C LYS A 196 -68.33 -46.28 51.04
N GLN A 197 -69.06 -46.75 50.04
CA GLN A 197 -68.66 -46.62 48.63
C GLN A 197 -68.48 -45.16 48.23
N SER A 198 -69.36 -44.27 48.70
CA SER A 198 -69.21 -42.83 48.46
C SER A 198 -67.90 -42.30 49.06
N ALA A 199 -67.56 -42.69 50.29
CA ALA A 199 -66.30 -42.31 50.93
C ALA A 199 -65.09 -42.86 50.18
N ASP A 200 -65.12 -44.14 49.78
CA ASP A 200 -64.05 -44.79 49.02
C ASP A 200 -63.79 -44.09 47.68
N VAL A 201 -64.85 -43.65 46.99
CA VAL A 201 -64.75 -42.85 45.76
C VAL A 201 -64.11 -41.49 46.02
N TYR A 202 -64.47 -40.80 47.11
CA TYR A 202 -63.83 -39.53 47.47
C TYR A 202 -62.33 -39.70 47.73
N PHE A 203 -61.93 -40.76 48.44
CA PHE A 203 -60.50 -41.03 48.68
C PHE A 203 -59.76 -41.40 47.41
N LEU A 204 -60.40 -42.13 46.49
CA LEU A 204 -59.82 -42.42 45.18
C LEU A 204 -59.55 -41.12 44.40
N ILE A 205 -60.52 -40.19 44.40
CA ILE A 205 -60.38 -38.89 43.74
C ILE A 205 -59.23 -38.09 44.38
N GLU A 206 -59.21 -37.96 45.71
CA GLU A 206 -58.16 -37.23 46.42
C GLU A 206 -56.75 -37.79 46.12
N ARG A 207 -56.63 -39.12 46.02
CA ARG A 207 -55.36 -39.77 45.70
C ARG A 207 -54.93 -39.54 44.26
N ILE A 208 -55.87 -39.59 43.32
CA ILE A 208 -55.62 -39.27 41.91
C ILE A 208 -55.19 -37.81 41.77
N ASP A 209 -55.87 -36.87 42.44
CA ASP A 209 -55.54 -35.46 42.40
C ASP A 209 -54.14 -35.18 42.99
N ASN A 210 -53.81 -35.80 44.13
CA ASN A 210 -52.49 -35.72 44.72
C ASN A 210 -51.41 -36.28 43.78
N GLN A 211 -51.68 -37.40 43.11
CA GLN A 211 -50.75 -37.97 42.13
C GLN A 211 -50.58 -37.06 40.90
N ILE A 212 -51.65 -36.45 40.41
CA ILE A 212 -51.61 -35.48 39.31
C ILE A 212 -50.77 -34.26 39.70
N GLU A 213 -50.93 -33.72 40.91
CA GLU A 213 -50.14 -32.58 41.38
C GLU A 213 -48.65 -32.93 41.57
N LEU A 214 -48.35 -34.13 42.08
CA LEU A 214 -46.97 -34.64 42.14
C LEU A 214 -46.37 -34.76 40.75
N MET A 215 -47.10 -35.33 39.79
CA MET A 215 -46.64 -35.45 38.40
C MET A 215 -46.41 -34.08 37.75
N LYS A 216 -47.36 -33.15 37.89
CA LYS A 216 -47.20 -31.78 37.38
C LYS A 216 -45.94 -31.11 37.94
N ARG A 217 -45.64 -31.33 39.23
CA ARG A 217 -44.43 -30.78 39.86
C ARG A 217 -43.17 -31.40 39.26
N ALA A 218 -43.13 -32.72 39.11
CA ALA A 218 -42.01 -33.43 38.50
C ALA A 218 -41.77 -33.00 37.04
N TYR A 219 -42.82 -32.87 36.23
CA TYR A 219 -42.69 -32.34 34.86
C TYR A 219 -42.11 -30.93 34.83
N LYS A 220 -42.57 -30.03 35.72
CA LYS A 220 -42.04 -28.66 35.80
C LYS A 220 -40.57 -28.64 36.19
N GLU A 221 -40.17 -29.45 37.17
CA GLU A 221 -38.78 -29.58 37.61
C GLU A 221 -37.90 -30.14 36.49
N ASN A 222 -38.31 -31.22 35.83
CA ASN A 222 -37.58 -31.80 34.70
C ASN A 222 -37.42 -30.81 33.53
N ILE A 223 -38.44 -30.01 33.22
CA ILE A 223 -38.35 -28.95 32.20
C ILE A 223 -37.33 -27.90 32.62
N TYR A 224 -37.31 -27.49 33.88
CA TYR A 224 -36.35 -26.53 34.40
C TYR A 224 -34.91 -27.06 34.34
N GLU A 225 -34.68 -28.31 34.74
CA GLU A 225 -33.37 -28.97 34.63
C GLU A 225 -32.92 -29.12 33.16
N LEU A 226 -33.83 -29.45 32.26
CA LEU A 226 -33.56 -29.53 30.82
C LEU A 226 -33.18 -28.15 30.26
N GLN A 227 -33.91 -27.10 30.64
CA GLN A 227 -33.61 -25.73 30.22
C GLN A 227 -32.22 -25.30 30.71
N ASN A 228 -31.88 -25.55 31.98
CA ASN A 228 -30.56 -25.27 32.52
C ASN A 228 -29.47 -26.04 31.77
N THR A 229 -29.73 -27.29 31.39
CA THR A 229 -28.79 -28.11 30.61
C THR A 229 -28.58 -27.54 29.21
N ILE A 230 -29.66 -27.10 28.54
CA ILE A 230 -29.61 -26.43 27.23
C ILE A 230 -28.80 -25.14 27.32
N ASP A 231 -29.06 -24.30 28.33
CA ASP A 231 -28.37 -23.03 28.51
C ASP A 231 -26.87 -23.24 28.78
N ASN A 232 -26.51 -24.25 29.59
CA ASN A 232 -25.13 -24.65 29.81
C ASN A 232 -24.43 -25.14 28.53
N GLU A 233 -25.11 -25.94 27.70
CA GLU A 233 -24.55 -26.37 26.41
C GLU A 233 -24.38 -25.20 25.43
N ARG A 234 -25.34 -24.27 25.40
CA ARG A 234 -25.25 -23.04 24.60
C ARG A 234 -24.07 -22.18 25.04
N GLU A 235 -23.87 -22.01 26.34
CA GLU A 235 -22.72 -21.27 26.87
C GLU A 235 -21.40 -21.94 26.50
N LYS A 236 -21.30 -23.27 26.66
CA LYS A 236 -20.12 -24.03 26.23
C LYS A 236 -19.85 -23.88 24.74
N PHE A 237 -20.88 -23.91 23.91
CA PHE A 237 -20.77 -23.70 22.47
C PHE A 237 -20.30 -22.28 22.15
N GLN A 238 -20.90 -21.27 22.79
CA GLN A 238 -20.53 -19.87 22.61
C GLN A 238 -19.08 -19.62 23.02
N ASN A 239 -18.64 -20.17 24.16
CA ASN A 239 -17.27 -20.04 24.64
C ASN A 239 -16.27 -20.67 23.67
N LYS A 240 -16.56 -21.87 23.13
CA LYS A 240 -15.74 -22.51 22.08
C LYS A 240 -15.68 -21.66 20.81
N SER A 241 -16.79 -21.06 20.39
CA SER A 241 -16.83 -20.17 19.23
C SER A 241 -16.01 -18.90 19.46
N ASN A 242 -16.22 -18.23 20.60
CA ASN A 242 -15.48 -17.03 21.00
C ASN A 242 -13.98 -17.30 21.09
N GLN A 243 -13.57 -18.45 21.64
CA GLN A 243 -12.17 -18.85 21.69
C GLN A 243 -11.56 -18.99 20.30
N LYS A 244 -12.24 -19.69 19.37
CA LYS A 244 -11.79 -19.79 17.97
C LYS A 244 -11.64 -18.41 17.31
N TRP A 245 -12.59 -17.50 17.53
CA TRP A 245 -12.50 -16.13 17.03
C TRP A 245 -11.32 -15.39 17.65
N SER A 246 -11.13 -15.50 18.96
CA SER A 246 -10.01 -14.87 19.65
C SER A 246 -8.66 -15.37 19.14
N ASP A 247 -8.53 -16.68 18.89
CA ASP A 247 -7.32 -17.29 18.33
C ASP A 247 -7.05 -16.77 16.91
N LEU A 248 -8.09 -16.63 16.07
CA LEU A 248 -7.98 -16.07 14.73
C LEU A 248 -7.57 -14.59 14.77
N TYR A 249 -8.16 -13.78 15.65
CA TYR A 249 -7.77 -12.38 15.81
C TYR A 249 -6.34 -12.26 16.30
N PHE A 250 -5.93 -13.07 17.27
CA PHE A 250 -4.56 -13.11 17.75
C PHE A 250 -3.58 -13.45 16.61
N ALA A 251 -3.88 -14.49 15.82
CA ALA A 251 -3.05 -14.85 14.66
C ALA A 251 -3.00 -13.75 13.59
N LEU A 252 -4.10 -13.04 13.35
CA LEU A 252 -4.15 -11.88 12.46
C LEU A 252 -3.25 -10.74 12.97
N THR A 253 -3.37 -10.39 14.25
CA THR A 253 -2.56 -9.34 14.88
C THR A 253 -1.07 -9.66 14.83
N VAL A 254 -0.68 -10.92 15.07
CA VAL A 254 0.72 -11.35 14.94
C VAL A 254 1.22 -11.16 13.51
N LYS A 255 0.48 -11.63 12.50
CA LYS A 255 0.85 -11.45 11.08
C LYS A 255 0.90 -9.99 10.66
N GLU A 256 -0.01 -9.16 11.17
CA GLU A 256 0.00 -7.73 10.90
C GLU A 256 1.24 -7.06 11.50
N ASN A 257 1.59 -7.39 12.74
CA ASN A 257 2.80 -6.89 13.40
C ASN A 257 4.07 -7.32 12.64
N GLU A 258 4.16 -8.57 12.20
CA GLU A 258 5.26 -9.05 11.35
C GLU A 258 5.37 -8.23 10.06
N LYS A 259 4.23 -8.00 9.38
CA LYS A 259 4.21 -7.17 8.17
C LYS A 259 4.66 -5.74 8.48
N GLN A 260 4.15 -5.11 9.54
CA GLN A 260 4.56 -3.77 9.95
C GLN A 260 6.06 -3.70 10.24
N GLU A 261 6.61 -4.73 10.89
CA GLU A 261 8.03 -4.80 11.20
C GLU A 261 8.88 -4.92 9.92
N THR A 262 8.48 -5.75 8.95
CA THR A 262 9.18 -5.81 7.65
C THR A 262 9.14 -4.48 6.90
N VAL A 263 8.04 -3.73 7.00
CA VAL A 263 7.92 -2.38 6.41
C VAL A 263 8.86 -1.40 7.10
N LYS A 264 8.90 -1.41 8.44
CA LYS A 264 9.83 -0.57 9.21
C LYS A 264 11.29 -0.87 8.85
N GLN A 265 11.67 -2.15 8.77
CA GLN A 265 13.02 -2.56 8.38
C GLN A 265 13.39 -2.07 6.97
N LYS A 266 12.46 -2.18 6.00
CA LYS A 266 12.67 -1.62 4.65
C LYS A 266 12.84 -0.11 4.68
N GLN A 267 12.00 0.60 5.44
CA GLN A 267 12.08 2.04 5.56
C GLN A 267 13.40 2.49 6.19
N GLN A 268 13.85 1.82 7.26
CA GLN A 268 15.15 2.07 7.88
C GLN A 268 16.31 1.80 6.92
N PHE A 269 16.25 0.72 6.15
CA PHE A 269 17.24 0.42 5.13
C PHE A 269 17.34 1.54 4.09
N TYR A 270 16.22 2.03 3.57
CA TYR A 270 16.21 3.13 2.60
C TYR A 270 16.64 4.46 3.21
N ALA A 271 16.25 4.76 4.45
CA ALA A 271 16.71 5.95 5.17
C ALA A 271 18.24 5.95 5.30
N ASN A 272 18.83 4.84 5.75
CA ASN A 272 20.29 4.69 5.85
C ASN A 272 20.97 4.81 4.48
N LYS A 273 20.36 4.27 3.41
CA LYS A 273 20.91 4.42 2.05
C LYS A 273 20.85 5.87 1.58
N LEU A 274 19.77 6.58 1.86
CA LEU A 274 19.62 7.99 1.51
C LEU A 274 20.64 8.85 2.25
N GLU A 275 20.82 8.63 3.56
CA GLU A 275 21.82 9.32 4.37
C GLU A 275 23.24 9.11 3.81
N ASN A 276 23.58 7.87 3.46
CA ASN A 276 24.86 7.56 2.82
C ASN A 276 25.04 8.26 1.46
N ILE A 277 23.98 8.39 0.66
CA ILE A 277 24.03 9.11 -0.62
C ILE A 277 24.22 10.61 -0.38
N ILE A 278 23.48 11.18 0.58
CA ILE A 278 23.60 12.60 0.96
C ILE A 278 25.03 12.89 1.41
N ALA A 279 25.57 12.10 2.35
CA ALA A 279 26.95 12.28 2.84
C ALA A 279 27.99 12.20 1.72
N LYS A 280 27.83 11.25 0.78
CA LYS A 280 28.70 11.17 -0.41
C LYS A 280 28.57 12.39 -1.32
N GLN A 281 27.36 12.88 -1.54
CA GLN A 281 27.11 14.03 -2.39
C GLN A 281 27.65 15.32 -1.76
N GLU A 282 27.54 15.46 -0.44
CA GLU A 282 28.14 16.55 0.32
C GLU A 282 29.66 16.55 0.17
N GLU A 283 30.31 15.39 0.28
CA GLU A 283 31.76 15.27 0.11
C GLU A 283 32.20 15.58 -1.34
N ILE A 284 31.46 15.11 -2.35
CA ILE A 284 31.72 15.48 -3.75
C ILE A 284 31.57 16.99 -3.96
N THR A 285 30.53 17.59 -3.38
CA THR A 285 30.29 19.03 -3.49
C THR A 285 31.40 19.83 -2.79
N ARG A 286 31.84 19.36 -1.61
CA ARG A 286 32.94 19.98 -0.87
C ARG A 286 34.25 19.90 -1.63
N THR A 287 34.62 18.72 -2.12
CA THR A 287 35.87 18.50 -2.87
C THR A 287 35.89 19.29 -4.18
N THR A 288 34.76 19.33 -4.91
CA THR A 288 34.65 20.14 -6.13
C THR A 288 34.71 21.64 -5.84
N LYS A 289 34.08 22.11 -4.76
CA LYS A 289 34.19 23.50 -4.30
C LYS A 289 35.64 23.88 -4.01
N VAL A 290 36.35 23.08 -3.20
CA VAL A 290 37.78 23.32 -2.88
C VAL A 290 38.64 23.35 -4.15
N ARG A 291 38.38 22.45 -5.11
CA ARG A 291 39.08 22.45 -6.40
C ARG A 291 38.84 23.76 -7.18
N LEU A 292 37.59 24.18 -7.30
CA LEU A 292 37.23 25.40 -8.03
C LEU A 292 37.79 26.66 -7.35
N GLU A 293 37.79 26.72 -6.02
CA GLU A 293 38.42 27.80 -5.25
C GLU A 293 39.92 27.88 -5.54
N LYS A 294 40.62 26.73 -5.54
CA LYS A 294 42.04 26.67 -5.89
C LYS A 294 42.32 27.11 -7.33
N ASP A 295 41.51 26.67 -8.29
CA ASP A 295 41.64 27.08 -9.69
C ASP A 295 41.42 28.59 -9.84
N ALA A 296 40.44 29.16 -9.13
CA ALA A 296 40.20 30.60 -9.09
C ALA A 296 41.41 31.36 -8.50
N GLU A 297 41.97 30.90 -7.38
CA GLU A 297 43.18 31.49 -6.78
C GLU A 297 44.37 31.48 -7.75
N LEU A 298 44.58 30.38 -8.49
CA LEU A 298 45.62 30.28 -9.51
C LEU A 298 45.40 31.27 -10.66
N MET A 299 44.17 31.37 -11.19
CA MET A 299 43.83 32.35 -12.23
C MET A 299 44.04 33.77 -11.75
N GLU A 300 43.67 34.10 -10.50
CA GLU A 300 43.93 35.42 -9.93
C GLU A 300 45.43 35.71 -9.84
N LEU A 301 46.24 34.72 -9.46
CA LEU A 301 47.70 34.86 -9.41
C LEU A 301 48.28 35.13 -10.81
N GLU A 302 47.82 34.41 -11.83
CA GLU A 302 48.21 34.64 -13.22
C GLU A 302 47.80 36.03 -13.72
N ILE A 303 46.60 36.49 -13.38
CA ILE A 303 46.14 37.85 -13.67
C ILE A 303 47.03 38.89 -12.97
N ARG A 304 47.39 38.69 -11.70
CA ARG A 304 48.31 39.59 -10.98
C ARG A 304 49.68 39.62 -11.65
N LYS A 305 50.22 38.46 -12.03
CA LYS A 305 51.51 38.33 -12.73
C LYS A 305 51.50 39.02 -14.10
N THR A 306 50.45 38.81 -14.89
CA THR A 306 50.31 39.45 -16.21
C THR A 306 50.15 40.96 -16.08
N ARG A 307 49.36 41.45 -15.11
CA ARG A 307 49.26 42.89 -14.81
C ARG A 307 50.62 43.51 -14.46
N ALA A 308 51.41 42.86 -13.58
CA ALA A 308 52.75 43.32 -13.24
C ALA A 308 53.69 43.36 -14.46
N ASN A 309 53.64 42.33 -15.31
CA ASN A 309 54.43 42.30 -16.55
C ASN A 309 54.02 43.40 -17.54
N VAL A 310 52.72 43.67 -17.71
CA VAL A 310 52.22 44.74 -18.57
C VAL A 310 52.67 46.11 -18.04
N LEU A 311 52.57 46.34 -16.73
CA LEU A 311 53.03 47.58 -16.11
C LEU A 311 54.53 47.80 -16.35
N LEU A 312 55.37 46.79 -16.09
CA LEU A 312 56.81 46.86 -16.36
C LEU A 312 57.13 47.11 -17.84
N ASN A 313 56.37 46.50 -18.76
CA ASN A 313 56.53 46.73 -20.19
C ASN A 313 56.09 48.14 -20.60
N SER A 314 55.03 48.69 -19.98
CA SER A 314 54.62 50.07 -20.17
C SER A 314 55.75 51.03 -19.77
N GLU A 315 56.31 50.85 -18.57
CA GLU A 315 57.43 51.68 -18.09
C GLU A 315 58.66 51.58 -19.02
N LYS A 316 58.96 50.39 -19.55
CA LYS A 316 60.02 50.20 -20.56
C LYS A 316 59.75 50.95 -21.86
N ILE A 317 58.50 50.94 -22.34
CA ILE A 317 58.10 51.68 -23.54
C ILE A 317 58.20 53.18 -23.28
N ASP A 318 57.74 53.66 -22.14
CA ASP A 318 57.83 55.07 -21.74
C ASP A 318 59.29 55.53 -21.67
N TYR A 319 60.16 54.72 -21.07
CA TYR A 319 61.60 54.97 -21.06
C TYR A 319 62.19 55.03 -22.48
N ASN A 320 61.91 54.02 -23.32
CA ASN A 320 62.39 53.99 -24.70
C ASN A 320 61.89 55.21 -25.50
N TYR A 321 60.64 55.60 -25.29
CA TYR A 321 60.05 56.79 -25.91
C TYR A 321 60.80 58.06 -25.50
N GLN A 322 61.06 58.25 -24.20
CA GLN A 322 61.83 59.40 -23.70
C GLN A 322 63.25 59.44 -24.30
N VAL A 323 63.93 58.29 -24.40
CA VAL A 323 65.26 58.20 -25.02
C VAL A 323 65.20 58.56 -26.51
N LEU A 324 64.22 58.04 -27.26
CA LEU A 324 64.02 58.38 -28.67
C LEU A 324 63.68 59.87 -28.84
N GLN A 325 62.86 60.43 -27.95
CA GLN A 325 62.51 61.84 -27.96
C GLN A 325 63.75 62.71 -27.74
N LYS A 326 64.59 62.39 -26.75
CA LYS A 326 65.88 63.06 -26.52
C LYS A 326 66.81 62.97 -27.73
N ARG A 327 66.93 61.78 -28.33
CA ARG A 327 67.71 61.60 -29.57
C ARG A 327 67.14 62.41 -30.74
N ASN A 328 65.83 62.52 -30.86
CA ASN A 328 65.20 63.33 -31.89
C ASN A 328 65.45 64.83 -31.67
N GLU A 329 65.34 65.31 -30.42
CA GLU A 329 65.72 66.68 -30.04
C GLU A 329 67.19 66.97 -30.43
N GLU A 330 68.12 66.08 -30.09
CA GLU A 330 69.52 66.18 -30.47
C GLU A 330 69.72 66.17 -31.99
N ASN A 331 69.09 65.24 -32.69
CA ASN A 331 69.14 65.16 -34.15
C ASN A 331 68.60 66.43 -34.83
N VAL A 332 67.52 67.01 -34.31
CA VAL A 332 66.96 68.29 -34.80
C VAL A 332 67.98 69.41 -34.59
N ILE A 333 68.65 69.47 -33.44
CA ILE A 333 69.72 70.44 -33.17
C ILE A 333 70.87 70.26 -34.18
N ILE A 334 71.38 69.03 -34.34
CA ILE A 334 72.47 68.72 -35.28
C ILE A 334 72.08 69.05 -36.72
N ASN A 335 70.89 68.65 -37.16
CA ASN A 335 70.38 68.95 -38.50
C ASN A 335 70.27 70.47 -38.72
N ASN A 336 69.79 71.22 -37.74
CA ASN A 336 69.75 72.68 -37.81
C ASN A 336 71.16 73.29 -37.88
N GLN A 337 72.15 72.77 -37.14
CA GLN A 337 73.55 73.19 -37.27
C GLN A 337 74.12 72.89 -38.65
N GLN A 338 73.87 71.68 -39.19
CA GLN A 338 74.29 71.29 -40.53
C GLN A 338 73.64 72.15 -41.60
N LYS A 339 72.33 72.42 -41.53
CA LYS A 339 71.61 73.34 -42.42
C LYS A 339 72.23 74.73 -42.42
N ARG A 340 72.58 75.28 -41.24
CA ARG A 340 73.29 76.57 -41.14
C ARG A 340 74.67 76.52 -41.81
N ARG A 341 75.42 75.42 -41.65
CA ARG A 341 76.73 75.24 -42.30
C ARG A 341 76.61 75.14 -43.82
N VAL A 342 75.62 74.39 -44.32
CA VAL A 342 75.31 74.29 -45.76
C VAL A 342 74.90 75.65 -46.32
N ALA A 343 74.07 76.42 -45.60
CA ALA A 343 73.69 77.78 -46.02
C ALA A 343 74.92 78.69 -46.17
N LYS A 344 75.85 78.70 -45.19
CA LYS A 344 77.11 79.44 -45.29
C LYS A 344 77.98 79.00 -46.48
N LEU A 345 78.09 77.70 -46.73
CA LEU A 345 78.83 77.19 -47.89
C LEU A 345 78.16 77.60 -49.22
N ASN A 346 76.82 77.57 -49.30
CA ASN A 346 76.08 78.04 -50.46
C ASN A 346 76.27 79.54 -50.69
N GLU A 347 76.27 80.37 -49.64
CA GLU A 347 76.61 81.79 -49.74
C GLU A 347 78.01 82.00 -50.33
N ASN A 348 79.01 81.25 -49.86
CA ASN A 348 80.37 81.28 -50.40
C ASN A 348 80.41 80.84 -51.88
N ILE A 349 79.70 79.77 -52.24
CA ILE A 349 79.61 79.30 -53.63
C ILE A 349 78.97 80.39 -54.51
N VAL A 350 77.87 81.01 -54.06
CA VAL A 350 77.19 82.08 -54.79
C VAL A 350 78.13 83.29 -54.95
N ALA A 351 78.86 83.66 -53.91
CA ALA A 351 79.86 84.74 -53.98
C ALA A 351 80.98 84.43 -54.98
N MET A 352 81.51 83.19 -54.97
CA MET A 352 82.54 82.75 -55.92
C MET A 352 82.00 82.69 -57.36
N LYS A 353 80.77 82.21 -57.56
CA LYS A 353 80.09 82.25 -58.87
C LYS A 353 79.97 83.67 -59.40
N ARG A 354 79.57 84.64 -58.56
CA ARG A 354 79.52 86.07 -58.94
C ARG A 354 80.90 86.58 -59.35
N ARG A 355 81.96 86.30 -58.57
CA ARG A 355 83.35 86.66 -58.94
C ARG A 355 83.77 86.07 -60.29
N LEU A 356 83.46 84.80 -60.53
CA LEU A 356 83.81 84.12 -61.79
C LEU A 356 83.08 84.73 -63.00
N ILE A 357 81.79 85.04 -62.86
CA ILE A 357 81.02 85.73 -63.91
C ILE A 357 81.63 87.11 -64.21
N GLN A 358 82.03 87.86 -63.18
CA GLN A 358 82.68 89.17 -63.36
C GLN A 358 84.02 89.04 -64.10
N LEU A 359 84.86 88.08 -63.71
CA LEU A 359 86.13 87.76 -64.39
C LEU A 359 85.92 87.36 -65.85
N LYS A 360 84.93 86.50 -66.14
CA LYS A 360 84.58 86.13 -67.51
C LYS A 360 84.14 87.33 -68.35
N ARG A 361 83.34 88.24 -67.80
CA ARG A 361 82.93 89.48 -68.50
C ARG A 361 84.13 90.38 -68.81
N ASN A 362 85.00 90.61 -67.83
CA ASN A 362 86.23 91.40 -68.03
C ASN A 362 87.12 90.76 -69.12
N ASN A 363 87.37 89.45 -69.06
CA ASN A 363 88.16 88.75 -70.09
C ASN A 363 87.51 88.84 -71.47
N LYS A 364 86.18 88.74 -71.58
CA LYS A 364 85.47 88.87 -72.87
C LYS A 364 85.61 90.28 -73.45
N GLN A 365 85.56 91.32 -72.61
CA GLN A 365 85.81 92.70 -73.04
C GLN A 365 87.24 92.88 -73.54
N ILE A 366 88.24 92.37 -72.80
CA ILE A 366 89.66 92.43 -73.19
C ILE A 366 89.89 91.67 -74.51
N MET A 367 89.34 90.46 -74.66
CA MET A 367 89.45 89.70 -75.90
C MET A 367 88.82 90.41 -77.09
N SER A 368 87.65 91.04 -76.91
CA SER A 368 87.00 91.81 -77.97
C SER A 368 87.88 92.98 -78.44
N HIS A 369 88.47 93.72 -77.50
CA HIS A 369 89.37 94.83 -77.80
C HIS A 369 90.62 94.36 -78.56
N LEU A 370 91.27 93.29 -78.10
CA LEU A 370 92.44 92.74 -78.80
C LEU A 370 92.09 92.21 -80.20
N SER A 371 90.93 91.58 -80.38
CA SER A 371 90.49 91.10 -81.70
C SER A 371 90.26 92.24 -82.69
N GLU A 372 89.69 93.38 -82.25
CA GLU A 372 89.54 94.57 -83.10
C GLU A 372 90.90 95.14 -83.53
N ASP A 373 91.88 95.20 -82.63
CA ASP A 373 93.23 95.68 -82.95
C ASP A 373 93.94 94.74 -83.95
N ILE A 374 93.80 93.43 -83.78
CA ILE A 374 94.33 92.43 -84.73
C ILE A 374 93.70 92.60 -86.12
N HIS A 375 92.38 92.80 -86.20
CA HIS A 375 91.70 93.01 -87.49
C HIS A 375 92.17 94.29 -88.20
N LYS A 376 92.36 95.40 -87.46
CA LYS A 376 92.90 96.65 -88.02
C LYS A 376 94.32 96.47 -88.56
N LEU A 377 95.19 95.77 -87.83
CA LEU A 377 96.56 95.48 -88.26
C LEU A 377 96.61 94.58 -89.50
N HIS A 378 95.77 93.54 -89.55
CA HIS A 378 95.66 92.67 -90.72
C HIS A 378 95.19 93.43 -91.97
N GLY A 379 94.23 94.35 -91.82
CA GLY A 379 93.80 95.23 -92.92
C GLY A 379 94.95 96.08 -93.47
N ASN A 380 95.72 96.72 -92.58
CA ASN A 380 96.88 97.54 -92.98
C ASN A 380 97.98 96.73 -93.69
N ILE A 381 98.26 95.51 -93.22
CA ILE A 381 99.25 94.61 -93.85
C ILE A 381 98.81 94.22 -95.26
N ASN A 382 97.54 93.87 -95.46
CA ASN A 382 97.05 93.44 -96.76
C ASN A 382 97.10 94.57 -97.81
N ASP A 383 96.76 95.80 -97.40
CA ASP A 383 96.88 96.99 -98.25
C ASP A 383 98.34 97.28 -98.65
N MET A 384 99.29 97.12 -97.72
CA MET A 384 100.72 97.24 -98.01
C MET A 384 101.21 96.15 -98.98
N HIS A 385 100.78 94.91 -98.78
CA HIS A 385 101.17 93.79 -99.64
C HIS A 385 100.65 93.96 -101.07
N SER A 386 99.41 94.45 -101.24
CA SER A 386 98.81 94.75 -102.55
C SER A 386 99.57 95.86 -103.30
N LYS A 387 99.98 96.93 -102.61
CA LYS A 387 100.81 98.00 -103.20
C LYS A 387 102.19 97.50 -103.64
N ALA A 388 102.85 96.67 -102.83
CA ALA A 388 104.18 96.13 -103.13
C ALA A 388 104.18 95.24 -104.38
N GLU A 389 103.16 94.38 -104.55
CA GLU A 389 103.08 93.44 -105.66
C GLU A 389 102.82 94.13 -107.01
N ASN A 390 102.02 95.20 -107.01
CA ASN A 390 101.82 96.04 -108.20
C ASN A 390 103.12 96.75 -108.62
N PHE A 391 103.92 97.23 -107.66
CA PHE A 391 105.21 97.86 -107.92
C PHE A 391 106.21 96.87 -108.53
N ARG A 392 106.27 95.64 -108.00
CA ARG A 392 107.14 94.57 -108.49
C ARG A 392 106.84 94.21 -109.95
N ARG A 393 105.55 94.04 -110.29
CA ARG A 393 105.11 93.71 -111.66
C ARG A 393 105.45 94.81 -112.67
N ALA A 394 105.33 96.08 -112.29
CA ALA A 394 105.69 97.21 -113.16
C ALA A 394 107.21 97.27 -113.43
N ASN A 395 108.04 97.01 -112.41
CA ASN A 395 109.50 97.07 -112.54
C ASN A 395 110.07 95.95 -113.42
N VAL A 396 109.60 94.70 -113.29
CA VAL A 396 110.12 93.57 -114.08
C VAL A 396 109.90 93.76 -115.58
N LYS A 397 108.73 94.29 -115.98
CA LYS A 397 108.41 94.57 -117.39
C LYS A 397 109.30 95.66 -118.00
N LYS A 398 109.67 96.68 -117.23
CA LYS A 398 110.61 97.73 -117.68
C LYS A 398 112.02 97.16 -117.88
N PHE A 399 112.48 96.30 -116.97
CA PHE A 399 113.84 95.73 -117.03
C PHE A 399 114.08 94.87 -118.28
N HIS A 400 113.16 93.97 -118.62
CA HIS A 400 113.35 93.06 -119.76
C HIS A 400 113.35 93.80 -121.11
N LYS A 401 112.54 94.86 -121.26
CA LYS A 401 112.53 95.68 -122.47
C LYS A 401 113.85 96.42 -122.73
N ILE A 402 114.55 96.83 -121.67
CA ILE A 402 115.84 97.53 -121.79
C ILE A 402 116.96 96.54 -122.11
N TRP A 403 116.89 95.33 -121.55
CA TRP A 403 117.90 94.28 -121.78
C TRP A 403 117.96 93.82 -123.24
N ASP A 404 116.80 93.54 -123.87
CA ASP A 404 116.74 93.08 -125.26
C ASP A 404 117.31 94.09 -126.27
N ILE A 405 117.15 95.40 -125.99
CA ILE A 405 117.67 96.45 -126.86
C ILE A 405 119.21 96.50 -126.76
N ASN A 406 119.73 96.52 -125.53
CA ASN A 406 121.17 96.64 -125.29
C ASN A 406 121.95 95.40 -125.74
N PHE A 407 121.39 94.20 -125.58
CA PHE A 407 122.09 92.97 -125.99
C PHE A 407 122.26 92.88 -127.51
N LYS A 408 121.30 93.43 -128.28
CA LYS A 408 121.36 93.48 -129.74
C LYS A 408 122.48 94.40 -130.25
N GLU A 409 122.64 95.57 -129.62
CA GLU A 409 123.70 96.53 -129.98
C GLU A 409 125.11 95.97 -129.70
N VAL A 410 125.31 95.28 -128.58
CA VAL A 410 126.63 94.71 -128.22
C VAL A 410 127.06 93.60 -129.20
N LYS A 411 126.11 92.81 -129.72
CA LYS A 411 126.41 91.74 -130.68
C LYS A 411 126.90 92.30 -132.03
N GLU A 412 126.36 93.45 -132.46
CA GLU A 412 126.80 94.14 -133.68
C GLU A 412 128.21 94.75 -133.51
N TYR A 413 128.51 95.38 -132.37
CA TYR A 413 129.85 95.91 -132.10
C TYR A 413 130.91 94.81 -132.02
N PHE A 414 130.59 93.65 -131.42
CA PHE A 414 131.52 92.53 -131.31
C PHE A 414 131.90 91.97 -132.68
N ALA A 415 130.96 91.90 -133.63
CA ALA A 415 131.23 91.47 -135.00
C ALA A 415 132.19 92.42 -135.73
N SER A 416 131.99 93.74 -135.57
CA SER A 416 132.87 94.75 -136.18
C SER A 416 134.31 94.69 -135.64
N ILE A 417 134.48 94.43 -134.33
CA ILE A 417 135.80 94.31 -133.70
C ILE A 417 136.55 93.06 -134.18
N MET A 418 135.86 91.94 -134.38
CA MET A 418 136.51 90.72 -134.91
C MET A 418 137.01 90.91 -136.35
N GLU A 419 136.33 91.72 -137.15
CA GLU A 419 136.78 92.04 -138.52
C GLU A 419 138.02 92.95 -138.52
N ILE A 420 138.12 93.86 -137.56
CA ILE A 420 139.31 94.71 -137.37
C ILE A 420 140.50 93.88 -136.86
N ASP A 421 140.27 92.97 -135.92
CA ASP A 421 141.31 92.10 -135.34
C ASP A 421 141.92 91.17 -136.41
N ARG A 422 141.09 90.71 -137.36
CA ARG A 422 141.56 89.98 -138.56
C ARG A 422 142.55 90.80 -139.40
N ILE A 423 142.20 92.06 -139.69
CA ILE A 423 143.05 92.96 -140.50
C ILE A 423 144.39 93.21 -139.80
N LEU A 424 144.39 93.27 -138.46
CA LEU A 424 145.59 93.55 -137.67
C LEU A 424 146.55 92.34 -137.62
N TYR A 425 146.02 91.12 -137.50
CA TYR A 425 146.84 89.91 -137.49
C TYR A 425 147.56 89.66 -138.82
N GLU A 426 146.94 89.98 -139.96
CA GLU A 426 147.56 89.78 -141.28
C GLU A 426 148.66 90.83 -141.59
N GLN A 427 148.48 92.10 -141.20
CA GLN A 427 149.33 93.18 -141.69
C GLN A 427 150.57 93.50 -140.85
N GLN A 428 150.62 93.14 -139.56
CA GLN A 428 151.77 93.50 -138.69
C GLN A 428 152.59 92.34 -138.13
N LEU A 429 152.11 91.09 -138.17
CA LEU A 429 152.78 89.97 -137.47
C LEU A 429 153.22 88.79 -138.37
N ILE A 430 152.98 88.84 -139.69
CA ILE A 430 153.34 87.79 -140.68
C ILE A 430 153.07 86.38 -140.13
N ARG A 431 151.81 86.13 -139.75
CA ARG A 431 151.29 84.82 -139.33
C ARG A 431 149.82 84.72 -139.70
N GLU A 432 149.36 83.54 -140.10
CA GLU A 432 147.94 83.28 -140.36
C GLU A 432 147.15 83.35 -139.04
N TRP A 433 146.05 84.11 -139.05
CA TRP A 433 145.21 84.40 -137.89
C TRP A 433 144.25 83.24 -137.56
N GLU A 434 144.19 82.83 -136.30
CA GLU A 434 143.15 81.94 -135.76
C GLU A 434 142.23 82.71 -134.80
N ARG A 435 140.91 82.61 -135.05
CA ARG A 435 139.86 83.29 -134.28
C ARG A 435 139.71 82.64 -132.88
N PRO A 436 139.72 83.41 -131.77
CA PRO A 436 139.46 82.87 -130.44
C PRO A 436 138.01 82.39 -130.27
N ASP A 437 137.86 81.18 -129.75
CA ASP A 437 136.58 80.54 -129.42
C ASP A 437 135.97 81.16 -128.17
N ILE A 438 134.98 82.05 -128.35
CA ILE A 438 134.16 82.59 -127.28
C ILE A 438 132.68 82.45 -127.66
N ASP A 439 132.05 81.46 -127.02
CA ASP A 439 130.64 81.06 -127.08
C ASP A 439 129.72 82.09 -126.41
N LEU A 440 129.05 82.90 -127.24
CA LEU A 440 128.19 84.02 -126.85
C LEU A 440 126.77 83.61 -126.41
N ASP A 441 126.43 82.31 -126.41
CA ASP A 441 125.07 81.84 -126.11
C ASP A 441 124.83 81.42 -124.64
N LYS A 442 125.83 81.58 -123.75
CA LYS A 442 125.72 81.21 -122.31
C LYS A 442 125.56 82.38 -121.33
N LEU A 443 125.30 83.59 -121.81
CA LEU A 443 125.11 84.78 -120.97
C LEU A 443 123.68 85.32 -121.05
N GLU A 444 122.72 84.51 -120.61
CA GLU A 444 121.51 85.04 -119.98
C GLU A 444 121.25 84.35 -118.63
N LEU A 445 121.51 85.10 -117.57
CA LEU A 445 121.15 84.82 -116.18
C LEU A 445 119.64 85.03 -116.01
N ILE A 446 118.94 84.02 -115.48
CA ILE A 446 118.21 84.09 -114.20
C ILE A 446 117.61 82.72 -113.84
N LYS A 447 118.12 82.19 -112.73
CA LYS A 447 117.63 81.06 -111.95
C LYS A 447 116.76 81.63 -110.81
N VAL A 448 115.64 80.94 -110.52
CA VAL A 448 114.87 80.96 -109.24
C VAL A 448 113.96 82.19 -109.06
N VAL A 449 112.67 82.09 -108.69
CA VAL A 449 112.17 81.75 -107.34
C VAL A 449 110.72 81.23 -107.40
N LYS A 450 110.52 79.98 -106.93
CA LYS A 450 109.25 79.48 -106.35
C LYS A 450 108.86 80.35 -105.15
N ARG A 451 107.57 80.65 -104.97
CA ARG A 451 107.03 80.87 -103.63
C ARG A 451 105.71 80.13 -103.43
N CYS A 452 105.58 79.70 -102.17
CA CYS A 452 104.54 78.91 -101.52
C CYS A 452 103.11 79.27 -101.89
#